data_AF-A0AAN1H684-F1
#
_entry.id   AF-A0AAN1H684-F1
#
_cell.length_a   1.000
_cell.length_b   1.000
_cell.length_c   1.000
_cell.angle_alpha   90.00
_cell.angle_beta   90.00
_cell.angle_gamma   90.00
#
_symmetry.space_group_name_H-M   'P 1'
#
loop_
_entity.id
_entity.type
_entity.pdbx_description
1 polymer ?
#
loop_
_entity_poly.entity_id
_entity_poly.type
_entity_poly.pdbx_seq_one_letter_code
_entity_poly.pdbx_strand_id
1 'polypeptide(L)'
;MKPTYEELEAKCAALAAENAGLKSAIEKHADSYIMCGYCRTERDGKNDDVCEVLDSTPATDAFLAEVRAQGVDMAAKSDQFSTWVQQGLRSFAIGVRQGDEQ
;
A
#
# COMPACT_ATOMS: atom_id res chain seq x y z
N MET A 1 -9.56 -26.42 14.70
CA MET A 1 -9.08 -25.39 15.65
C MET A 1 -9.32 -24.03 15.02
N LYS A 2 -9.82 -23.04 15.76
CA LYS A 2 -9.95 -21.67 15.22
C LYS A 2 -8.56 -21.03 15.20
N PRO A 3 -8.21 -20.29 14.14
CA PRO A 3 -6.90 -19.64 14.07
C PRO A 3 -6.73 -18.64 15.22
N THR A 4 -5.49 -18.47 15.66
CA THR A 4 -5.13 -17.48 16.67
C THR A 4 -5.16 -16.07 16.08
N TYR A 5 -5.11 -15.06 16.94
CA TYR A 5 -5.05 -13.67 16.49
C TYR A 5 -3.78 -13.39 15.68
N GLU A 6 -2.63 -13.90 16.14
CA GLU A 6 -1.34 -13.79 15.44
C GLU A 6 -1.37 -14.45 14.05
N GLU A 7 -2.04 -15.61 13.94
CA GLU A 7 -2.22 -16.30 12.65
C GLU A 7 -3.13 -15.50 11.70
N LEU A 8 -4.09 -14.75 12.23
CA LEU A 8 -4.95 -13.86 11.43
C LEU A 8 -4.20 -12.59 11.00
N GLU A 9 -3.41 -11.97 11.89
CA GLU A 9 -2.56 -10.82 11.55
C GLU A 9 -1.56 -11.18 10.44
N ALA A 10 -0.89 -12.34 10.56
CA ALA A 10 0.03 -12.82 9.54
C ALA A 10 -0.65 -13.01 8.18
N LYS A 11 -1.89 -13.51 8.16
CA LYS A 11 -2.68 -13.66 6.92
C LYS A 11 -3.09 -12.31 6.34
N CYS A 12 -3.52 -11.36 7.17
CA CYS A 12 -3.84 -10.01 6.72
C CYS A 12 -2.61 -9.32 6.11
N ALA A 13 -1.44 -9.46 6.74
CA ALA A 13 -0.18 -8.93 6.22
C ALA A 13 0.19 -9.56 4.86
N ALA A 14 0.03 -10.87 4.72
CA ALA A 14 0.27 -11.57 3.44
C ALA A 14 -0.69 -11.10 2.34
N LEU A 15 -1.99 -10.98 2.64
CA LEU A 15 -3.00 -10.50 1.68
C LEU A 15 -2.76 -9.05 1.27
N ALA A 16 -2.36 -8.19 2.21
CA ALA A 16 -2.02 -6.81 1.87
C ALA A 16 -0.78 -6.70 0.99
N ALA A 17 0.23 -7.55 1.21
CA ALA A 17 1.41 -7.61 0.36
C ALA A 17 1.05 -8.09 -1.06
N GLU A 18 0.19 -9.10 -1.19
CA GLU A 18 -0.32 -9.56 -2.49
C GLU A 18 -1.12 -8.45 -3.21
N ASN A 19 -2.03 -7.78 -2.49
CA ASN A 19 -2.81 -6.67 -3.04
C ASN A 19 -1.92 -5.49 -3.47
N ALA A 20 -0.85 -5.18 -2.73
CA ALA A 20 0.12 -4.17 -3.14
C ALA A 20 0.84 -4.55 -4.44
N GLY A 21 1.18 -5.83 -4.60
CA GLY A 21 1.76 -6.37 -5.84
C GLY A 21 0.80 -6.27 -7.02
N LEU A 22 -0.47 -6.59 -6.82
CA LEU A 22 -1.54 -6.44 -7.82
C LEU A 22 -1.71 -4.97 -8.22
N LYS A 23 -1.79 -4.05 -7.26
CA LYS A 23 -1.89 -2.61 -7.51
C LYS A 23 -0.73 -2.12 -8.37
N SER A 24 0.51 -2.46 -8.02
CA SER A 24 1.70 -2.08 -8.80
C SER A 24 1.69 -2.66 -10.22
N ALA A 25 1.17 -3.88 -10.41
CA ALA A 25 1.04 -4.47 -11.74
C ALA A 25 0.01 -3.72 -12.59
N ILE A 26 -1.11 -3.30 -12.00
CA ILE A 26 -2.16 -2.55 -12.68
C ILE A 26 -1.69 -1.11 -12.98
N GLU A 27 -0.91 -0.47 -12.10
CA GLU A 27 -0.29 0.84 -12.38
C GLU A 27 0.65 0.77 -13.59
N LYS A 28 1.48 -0.27 -13.68
CA LYS A 28 2.35 -0.50 -14.84
C LYS A 28 1.57 -0.77 -16.12
N HIS A 29 0.44 -1.46 -16.01
CA HIS A 29 -0.49 -1.67 -17.13
C HIS A 29 -1.10 -0.35 -17.59
N ALA A 30 -1.51 0.49 -16.63
CA ALA A 30 -2.07 1.81 -16.89
C ALA A 30 -1.08 2.69 -17.66
N ASP A 31 0.20 2.71 -17.29
CA ASP A 31 1.23 3.50 -17.99
C ASP A 31 1.72 2.88 -19.32
N SER A 32 1.10 1.79 -19.78
CA SER A 32 1.44 1.13 -21.04
C SER A 32 0.50 1.51 -22.19
N TYR A 33 0.84 1.08 -23.41
CA TYR A 33 -0.09 1.11 -24.54
C TYR A 33 -0.61 -0.29 -24.82
N ILE A 34 -1.93 -0.41 -24.95
CA ILE A 34 -2.62 -1.67 -25.28
C ILE A 34 -3.13 -1.65 -26.71
N MET A 35 -3.07 -2.79 -27.39
CA MET A 35 -3.72 -2.96 -28.69
C MET A 35 -5.17 -3.37 -28.48
N CYS A 36 -6.11 -2.53 -28.93
CA CYS A 36 -7.52 -2.89 -28.85
C CYS A 36 -7.82 -4.09 -29.75
N GLY A 37 -8.29 -5.20 -29.16
CA GLY A 37 -8.61 -6.42 -29.93
C GLY A 37 -9.72 -6.24 -30.98
N TYR A 38 -10.58 -5.23 -30.81
CA TYR A 38 -11.67 -4.94 -31.74
C TYR A 38 -11.22 -4.09 -32.94
N CYS A 39 -10.62 -2.91 -32.70
CA CYS A 39 -10.25 -1.98 -33.77
C CYS A 39 -8.77 -2.05 -34.20
N ARG A 40 -7.95 -2.88 -33.55
CA ARG A 40 -6.50 -3.05 -33.80
C ARG A 40 -5.70 -1.75 -33.79
N THR A 41 -6.15 -0.78 -33.01
CA THR A 41 -5.41 0.47 -32.77
C THR A 41 -4.80 0.46 -31.39
N GLU A 42 -3.65 1.11 -31.26
CA GLU A 42 -3.06 1.41 -29.95
C GLU A 42 -4.00 2.34 -29.17
N ARG A 43 -4.17 2.05 -27.88
CA ARG A 43 -4.87 2.87 -26.92
C ARG A 43 -4.02 2.98 -25.67
N ASP A 44 -4.22 4.08 -24.95
CA ASP A 44 -3.64 4.24 -23.63
C ASP A 44 -4.20 3.16 -22.69
N GLY A 45 -3.30 2.44 -22.00
CA GLY A 45 -3.64 1.40 -21.04
C GLY A 45 -4.45 1.93 -19.86
N LYS A 46 -4.40 3.23 -19.56
CA LYS A 46 -5.23 3.89 -18.52
C LYS A 46 -6.72 3.75 -18.76
N ASN A 47 -7.14 3.54 -20.00
CA ASN A 47 -8.55 3.41 -20.36
C ASN A 47 -9.04 1.95 -20.35
N ASP A 48 -8.19 1.02 -19.90
CA ASP A 48 -8.58 -0.37 -19.72
C ASP A 48 -9.40 -0.56 -18.43
N ASP A 49 -10.34 -1.50 -18.44
CA ASP A 49 -11.29 -1.70 -17.32
C ASP A 49 -10.58 -2.14 -16.03
N VAL A 50 -9.49 -2.89 -16.16
CA VAL A 50 -8.64 -3.30 -15.04
C VAL A 50 -8.07 -2.12 -14.26
N CYS A 51 -7.91 -0.95 -14.87
CA CYS A 51 -7.38 0.24 -14.22
C CYS A 51 -8.38 0.90 -13.25
N GLU A 52 -9.69 0.64 -13.39
CA GLU A 52 -10.72 1.11 -12.44
C GLU A 52 -10.49 0.55 -11.02
N VAL A 53 -9.83 -0.60 -10.93
CA VAL A 53 -9.50 -1.25 -9.66
C VAL A 53 -8.49 -0.43 -8.83
N LEU A 54 -7.67 0.43 -9.46
CA LEU A 54 -6.71 1.28 -8.75
C LEU A 54 -7.37 2.28 -7.80
N ASP A 55 -8.54 2.80 -8.17
CA ASP A 55 -9.31 3.74 -7.36
C ASP A 55 -10.17 3.05 -6.30
N SER A 56 -10.18 1.70 -6.29
CA SER A 56 -11.15 0.88 -5.54
C SER A 56 -10.57 0.14 -4.33
N THR A 57 -9.34 0.46 -3.88
CA THR A 57 -8.67 -0.26 -2.76
C THR A 57 -8.35 0.58 -1.49
N PRO A 58 -9.25 1.46 -0.99
CA PRO A 58 -8.93 2.34 0.14
C PRO A 58 -8.63 1.59 1.45
N ALA A 59 -9.24 0.42 1.66
CA ALA A 59 -8.98 -0.41 2.84
C ALA A 59 -7.57 -1.03 2.81
N THR A 60 -7.09 -1.44 1.62
CA THR A 60 -5.73 -1.94 1.45
C THR A 60 -4.73 -0.81 1.66
N ASP A 61 -4.99 0.37 1.10
CA ASP A 61 -4.10 1.53 1.25
C ASP A 61 -3.97 1.96 2.72
N ALA A 62 -5.09 2.03 3.46
CA ALA A 62 -5.09 2.30 4.89
C ALA A 62 -4.34 1.23 5.70
N PHE A 63 -4.47 -0.05 5.35
CA PHE A 63 -3.73 -1.13 6.00
C PHE A 63 -2.22 -1.01 5.74
N LEU A 64 -1.80 -0.74 4.50
CA LEU A 64 -0.39 -0.55 4.15
C LEU A 64 0.21 0.67 4.86
N ALA A 65 -0.55 1.76 4.96
CA ALA A 65 -0.20 2.93 5.74
C ALA A 65 0.04 2.59 7.22
N GLU A 66 -0.84 1.80 7.84
CA GLU A 66 -0.64 1.33 9.22
C GLU A 66 0.62 0.47 9.36
N VAL A 67 0.86 -0.48 8.45
CA VAL A 67 2.07 -1.32 8.48
C VAL A 67 3.35 -0.47 8.37
N ARG A 68 3.37 0.54 7.49
CA ARG A 68 4.48 1.50 7.39
C ARG A 68 4.65 2.28 8.70
N ALA A 69 3.56 2.78 9.27
CA ALA A 69 3.58 3.52 10.53
C ALA A 69 4.11 2.68 11.70
N GLN A 70 3.78 1.38 11.76
CA GLN A 70 4.31 0.46 12.75
C GLN A 70 5.83 0.31 12.65
N GLY A 71 6.38 0.25 11.43
CA GLY A 71 7.83 0.25 11.20
C GLY A 71 8.51 1.51 11.75
N VAL A 72 7.90 2.68 11.53
CA VAL A 72 8.37 3.96 12.07
C VAL A 72 8.26 3.99 13.60
N ASP A 73 7.17 3.49 14.17
CA ASP A 73 6.98 3.42 15.62
C ASP A 73 7.99 2.47 16.29
N MET A 74 8.39 1.38 15.61
CA MET A 74 9.49 0.55 16.07
C MET A 74 10.82 1.30 16.06
N ALA A 75 11.12 2.07 15.00
CA ALA A 75 12.31 2.89 14.94
C ALA A 75 12.32 3.95 16.07
N ALA A 76 11.16 4.55 16.37
CA ALA A 76 10.99 5.54 17.44
C ALA A 76 11.19 4.97 18.86
N LYS A 77 11.17 3.64 19.04
CA LYS A 77 11.48 2.96 20.30
C LYS A 77 12.98 2.69 20.48
N SER A 78 13.80 2.92 19.45
CA SER A 78 15.24 2.72 19.53
C SER A 78 15.92 3.78 20.39
N ASP A 79 16.76 3.34 21.33
CA ASP A 79 17.60 4.22 22.17
C ASP A 79 18.75 4.86 21.38
N GLN A 80 18.93 4.50 20.11
CA GLN A 80 19.93 5.11 19.22
C GLN A 80 19.57 6.55 18.82
N PHE A 81 18.30 6.94 18.96
CA PHE A 81 17.81 8.26 18.59
C PHE A 81 17.61 9.14 19.81
N SER A 82 17.87 10.44 19.66
CA SER A 82 17.54 11.41 20.70
C SER A 82 16.02 11.51 20.90
N THR A 83 15.58 11.94 22.08
CA THR A 83 14.15 12.10 22.40
C THR A 83 13.41 12.99 21.40
N TRP A 84 14.08 14.01 20.87
CA TRP A 84 13.53 14.90 19.84
C TRP A 84 13.30 14.15 18.52
N VAL A 85 14.25 13.31 18.08
CA VAL A 85 14.11 12.49 16.87
C VAL A 85 13.03 11.43 17.06
N GLN A 86 12.98 10.77 18.23
CA GLN A 86 11.93 9.80 18.56
C GLN A 86 10.54 10.44 18.50
N GLN A 87 10.37 11.67 19.00
CA GLN A 87 9.11 12.40 18.91
C GLN A 87 8.76 12.74 17.45
N GLY A 88 9.75 13.14 16.65
CA GLY A 88 9.56 13.40 15.22
C GLY A 88 9.09 12.16 14.46
N LEU A 89 9.70 10.99 14.73
CA LEU A 89 9.30 9.72 14.14
C LEU A 89 7.86 9.33 14.52
N ARG A 90 7.46 9.53 15.78
CA ARG A 90 6.06 9.28 16.21
C ARG A 90 5.07 10.19 15.49
N SER A 91 5.38 11.47 15.35
CA SER A 91 4.54 12.41 14.59
C SER A 91 4.46 12.02 13.12
N PHE A 92 5.57 11.58 12.52
CA PHE A 92 5.58 11.09 11.14
C PHE A 92 4.72 9.83 10.98
N ALA A 93 4.81 8.86 11.90
CA ALA A 93 3.97 7.66 11.89
C ALA A 93 2.47 7.99 11.95
N ILE A 94 2.07 9.06 12.64
CA ILE A 94 0.67 9.53 12.66
C ILE A 94 0.26 10.06 11.28
N GLY A 95 1.09 10.90 10.64
CA GLY A 95 0.82 11.40 9.29
C GLY A 95 0.70 10.28 8.25
N VAL A 96 1.60 9.28 8.33
CA VAL A 96 1.57 8.10 7.43
C VAL A 96 0.22 7.37 7.52
N ARG A 97 -0.36 7.20 8.71
CA ARG A 97 -1.70 6.57 8.90
C ARG A 97 -2.83 7.37 8.28
N GLN A 98 -2.69 8.69 8.23
CA GLN A 98 -3.68 9.60 7.66
C GLN A 98 -3.60 9.67 6.14
N GLY A 99 -2.61 9.00 5.53
CA GLY A 99 -2.38 9.05 4.09
C GLY A 99 -1.63 10.29 3.64
N ASP A 100 -0.99 11.03 4.57
CA ASP A 100 -0.12 12.15 4.23
C ASP A 100 1.19 11.61 3.65
N GLU A 101 1.20 11.41 2.33
CA GLU A 101 2.44 11.27 1.56
C GLU A 101 2.97 12.68 1.28
N GLN A 102 3.99 13.10 2.02
CA GLN A 102 4.75 14.33 1.71
C GLN A 102 5.44 14.23 0.36
#